data_AF-A0A2D7X082-F1
#
_entry.id   AF-A0A2D7X082-F1
#
_cell.length_a   1.000
_cell.length_b   1.000
_cell.length_c   1.000
_cell.angle_alpha   90.00
_cell.angle_beta   90.00
_cell.angle_gamma   90.00
#
_symmetry.space_group_name_H-M   'P 1'
#
loop_
_entity.id
_entity.type
_entity.pdbx_description
1 polymer ?
#
loop_
_entity_poly.entity_id
_entity_poly.type
_entity_poly.pdbx_seq_one_letter_code
_entity_poly.pdbx_strand_id
1 'polypeptide(L)'
;MLSVRQEEVSVPMNDELSENLRQTAEELELAVGTMGNAEFDATNHALSCLFKETHREIGRLLQFSDDLTLASLSVRNLFELYLISSHVHSDPKALSKWLGQAHKDSKDVKDGFITLMRKKGFDPKELNELQEFEDQVLAESPFTSNGAFQIRNLAEKYGYLDDYSFIYKLSSKLIHPTSMKVMGHEALKEDSSYLITVLQVGAYFNYKYRELIRDVVSQTA
;
A
#
# COMPACT_ATOMS: atom_id res chain seq x y z
N MET A 1 -38.98 24.66 -14.63
CA MET A 1 -39.16 23.24 -15.01
C MET A 1 -37.85 22.81 -15.65
N LEU A 2 -37.08 21.83 -15.18
CA LEU A 2 -37.18 20.90 -14.06
C LEU A 2 -35.76 20.82 -13.47
N SER A 3 -35.64 21.07 -12.17
CA SER A 3 -34.43 20.73 -11.41
C SER A 3 -34.51 19.24 -11.13
N VAL A 4 -33.79 18.45 -11.92
CA VAL A 4 -33.56 17.05 -11.60
C VAL A 4 -32.43 17.05 -10.58
N ARG A 5 -32.79 16.97 -9.28
CA ARG A 5 -31.86 16.49 -8.28
C ARG A 5 -31.54 15.05 -8.66
N GLN A 6 -30.36 14.82 -9.23
CA GLN A 6 -29.80 13.47 -9.27
C GLN A 6 -29.53 13.11 -7.81
N GLU A 7 -30.35 12.21 -7.27
CA GLU A 7 -29.98 11.48 -6.06
C GLU A 7 -28.70 10.71 -6.41
N GLU A 8 -27.60 11.04 -5.74
CA GLU A 8 -26.39 10.22 -5.78
C GLU A 8 -26.78 8.84 -5.29
N VAL A 9 -26.86 7.88 -6.23
CA VAL A 9 -26.96 6.47 -5.88
C VAL A 9 -25.57 6.06 -5.40
N SER A 10 -25.26 6.38 -4.14
CA SER A 10 -24.15 5.73 -3.46
C SER A 10 -24.57 4.27 -3.29
N VAL A 11 -23.72 3.34 -3.74
CA VAL A 11 -23.84 1.96 -3.29
C VAL A 11 -23.03 1.89 -2.01
N PRO A 12 -23.67 1.98 -0.84
CA PRO A 12 -22.93 1.90 0.41
C PRO A 12 -22.23 0.55 0.49
N MET A 13 -21.01 0.55 1.00
CA MET A 13 -20.36 -0.67 1.43
C MET A 13 -21.29 -1.41 2.40
N ASN A 14 -21.61 -2.67 2.11
CA ASN A 14 -22.40 -3.52 2.99
C ASN A 14 -21.85 -3.42 4.43
N ASP A 15 -22.74 -3.23 5.41
CA ASP A 15 -22.43 -3.16 6.84
C ASP A 15 -21.49 -4.28 7.31
N GLU A 16 -21.66 -5.50 6.78
CA GLU A 16 -20.81 -6.65 7.06
C GLU A 16 -19.36 -6.45 6.60
N LEU A 17 -19.15 -5.88 5.40
CA LEU A 17 -17.79 -5.61 4.91
C LEU A 17 -17.15 -4.48 5.72
N SER A 18 -17.91 -3.43 6.02
CA SER A 18 -17.44 -2.32 6.86
C SER A 18 -17.00 -2.81 8.24
N GLU A 19 -17.80 -3.69 8.85
CA GLU A 19 -17.49 -4.29 10.15
C GLU A 19 -16.24 -5.18 10.09
N ASN A 20 -16.12 -6.02 9.06
CA ASN A 20 -14.94 -6.88 8.87
C ASN A 20 -13.64 -6.08 8.69
N LEU A 21 -13.70 -4.95 7.98
CA LEU A 21 -12.56 -4.03 7.83
C LEU A 21 -12.18 -3.40 9.17
N ARG A 22 -13.16 -2.94 9.97
CA ARG A 22 -12.91 -2.38 11.31
C ARG A 22 -12.28 -3.40 12.25
N GLN A 23 -12.79 -4.63 12.27
CA GLN A 23 -12.19 -5.70 13.07
C GLN A 23 -10.73 -5.97 12.68
N THR A 24 -10.42 -5.89 11.38
CA THR A 24 -9.04 -6.07 10.92
C THR A 24 -8.15 -4.92 11.35
N ALA A 25 -8.67 -3.69 11.32
CA ALA A 25 -7.98 -2.52 11.83
C ALA A 25 -7.67 -2.66 13.34
N GLU A 26 -8.62 -3.12 14.15
CA GLU A 26 -8.40 -3.41 15.57
C GLU A 26 -7.37 -4.51 15.79
N GLU A 27 -7.42 -5.61 15.02
CA GLU A 27 -6.43 -6.69 15.07
C GLU A 27 -5.01 -6.19 14.72
N LEU A 28 -4.88 -5.28 13.75
CA LEU A 28 -3.61 -4.64 13.39
C LEU A 28 -3.06 -3.78 14.52
N GLU A 29 -3.90 -2.96 15.17
CA GLU A 29 -3.48 -2.12 16.30
C GLU A 29 -2.98 -2.97 17.47
N LEU A 30 -3.72 -4.05 17.80
CA LEU A 30 -3.31 -5.00 18.83
C LEU A 30 -1.98 -5.67 18.48
N ALA A 31 -1.83 -6.15 17.25
CA ALA A 31 -0.59 -6.79 16.80
C ALA A 31 0.62 -5.84 16.87
N VAL A 32 0.44 -4.58 16.46
CA VAL A 32 1.47 -3.53 16.59
C VAL A 32 1.82 -3.30 18.06
N GLY A 33 0.84 -3.28 18.96
CA GLY A 33 1.07 -3.17 20.40
C GLY A 33 1.85 -4.35 20.97
N THR A 34 1.49 -5.58 20.59
CA THR A 34 2.21 -6.79 21.00
C THR A 34 3.66 -6.78 20.51
N MET A 35 3.90 -6.50 19.23
CA MET A 35 5.25 -6.41 18.66
C MET A 35 6.08 -5.30 19.29
N GLY A 36 5.47 -4.17 19.65
CA GLY A 36 6.15 -3.03 20.28
C GLY A 36 6.54 -3.26 21.75
N ASN A 37 5.88 -4.18 22.43
CA ASN A 37 6.17 -4.54 23.83
C ASN A 37 7.17 -5.72 23.95
N ALA A 38 7.45 -6.42 22.84
CA ALA A 38 8.46 -7.47 22.78
C ALA A 38 9.89 -6.89 22.77
N GLU A 39 10.89 -7.73 22.99
CA GLU A 39 12.28 -7.34 22.74
C GLU A 39 12.46 -6.91 21.28
N PHE A 40 13.37 -5.96 21.05
CA PHE A 40 13.56 -5.41 19.72
C PHE A 40 13.99 -6.51 18.74
N ASP A 41 13.17 -6.68 17.70
CA ASP A 41 13.45 -7.52 16.55
C ASP A 41 13.19 -6.73 15.26
N ALA A 42 14.09 -6.85 14.30
CA ALA A 42 14.03 -6.10 13.05
C ALA A 42 12.82 -6.49 12.19
N THR A 43 12.39 -7.76 12.26
CA THR A 43 11.20 -8.27 11.56
C THR A 43 9.95 -7.66 12.19
N ASN A 44 9.81 -7.74 13.52
CA ASN A 44 8.71 -7.13 14.25
C ASN A 44 8.60 -5.62 14.00
N HIS A 45 9.74 -4.92 13.94
CA HIS A 45 9.77 -3.50 13.60
C HIS A 45 9.26 -3.24 12.17
N ALA A 46 9.78 -3.96 11.18
CA ALA A 46 9.37 -3.81 9.78
C ALA A 46 7.88 -4.13 9.58
N LEU A 47 7.41 -5.23 10.15
CA LEU A 47 6.01 -5.64 10.10
C LEU A 47 5.11 -4.65 10.84
N SER A 48 5.52 -4.10 11.98
CA SER A 48 4.77 -3.05 12.67
C SER A 48 4.56 -1.81 11.79
N CYS A 49 5.58 -1.41 11.03
CA CYS A 49 5.48 -0.29 10.09
C CYS A 49 4.52 -0.60 8.93
N LEU A 50 4.60 -1.81 8.36
CA LEU A 50 3.69 -2.28 7.30
C LEU A 50 2.24 -2.39 7.81
N PHE A 51 2.03 -2.88 9.02
CA PHE A 51 0.71 -3.01 9.65
C PHE A 51 0.10 -1.64 9.94
N LYS A 52 0.90 -0.66 10.36
CA LYS A 52 0.44 0.74 10.51
C LYS A 52 0.01 1.35 9.17
N GLU A 53 0.70 1.08 8.06
CA GLU A 53 0.23 1.55 6.74
C GLU A 53 -1.01 0.80 6.29
N THR A 54 -1.08 -0.51 6.52
CA THR A 54 -2.29 -1.31 6.23
C THR A 54 -3.50 -0.77 6.97
N HIS A 55 -3.34 -0.43 8.25
CA HIS A 55 -4.38 0.21 9.05
C HIS A 55 -4.84 1.55 8.44
N ARG A 56 -3.90 2.38 7.98
CA ARG A 56 -4.22 3.64 7.28
C ARG A 56 -4.99 3.40 5.99
N GLU A 57 -4.61 2.40 5.20
CA GLU A 57 -5.30 2.04 3.96
C GLU A 57 -6.71 1.48 4.19
N ILE A 58 -6.91 0.68 5.24
CA ILE A 58 -8.25 0.26 5.66
C ILE A 58 -9.10 1.50 6.02
N GLY A 59 -8.54 2.44 6.77
CA GLY A 59 -9.21 3.70 7.10
C GLY A 59 -9.60 4.51 5.87
N ARG A 60 -8.70 4.62 4.88
CA ARG A 60 -8.97 5.28 3.59
C ARG A 60 -10.08 4.55 2.81
N LEU A 61 -10.03 3.22 2.75
CA LEU A 61 -11.06 2.43 2.08
C LEU A 61 -12.44 2.61 2.73
N LEU A 62 -12.51 2.60 4.06
CA LEU A 62 -13.75 2.88 4.80
C LEU A 62 -14.28 4.29 4.50
N GLN A 63 -13.40 5.29 4.49
CA GLN A 63 -13.76 6.69 4.25
C GLN A 63 -14.27 6.95 2.83
N PHE A 64 -13.71 6.27 1.83
CA PHE A 64 -13.96 6.52 0.41
C PHE A 64 -14.50 5.27 -0.31
N SER A 65 -15.31 4.48 0.39
CA SER A 65 -15.85 3.21 -0.12
C SER A 65 -16.90 3.39 -1.22
N ASP A 66 -17.43 4.60 -1.39
CA ASP A 66 -18.37 5.00 -2.44
C ASP A 66 -17.67 5.63 -3.66
N ASP A 67 -16.38 5.96 -3.56
CA ASP A 67 -15.59 6.51 -4.67
C ASP A 67 -14.78 5.39 -5.34
N LEU A 68 -15.18 5.02 -6.56
CA LEU A 68 -14.53 3.97 -7.34
C LEU A 68 -13.02 4.22 -7.55
N THR A 69 -12.57 5.46 -7.74
CA THR A 69 -11.14 5.75 -7.93
C THR A 69 -10.36 5.53 -6.65
N LEU A 70 -10.84 6.10 -5.55
CA LEU A 70 -10.17 6.05 -4.26
C LEU A 70 -10.24 4.65 -3.65
N ALA A 71 -11.38 3.97 -3.73
CA ALA A 71 -11.50 2.57 -3.34
C ALA A 71 -10.54 1.67 -4.13
N SER A 72 -10.43 1.88 -5.46
CA SER A 72 -9.48 1.11 -6.30
C SER A 72 -8.03 1.34 -5.92
N LEU A 73 -7.67 2.56 -5.50
CA LEU A 73 -6.32 2.86 -5.01
C LEU A 73 -6.06 2.18 -3.67
N SER A 74 -6.99 2.32 -2.70
CA SER A 74 -6.83 1.70 -1.38
C SER A 74 -6.76 0.17 -1.47
N VAL A 75 -7.62 -0.47 -2.28
CA VAL A 75 -7.60 -1.94 -2.48
C VAL A 75 -6.29 -2.38 -3.14
N ARG A 76 -5.79 -1.63 -4.12
CA ARG A 76 -4.47 -1.90 -4.70
C ARG A 76 -3.36 -1.81 -3.65
N ASN A 77 -3.39 -0.79 -2.80
CA ASN A 77 -2.37 -0.62 -1.76
C ASN A 77 -2.45 -1.75 -0.71
N LEU A 78 -3.66 -2.14 -0.29
CA LEU A 78 -3.86 -3.30 0.59
C LEU A 78 -3.30 -4.59 -0.02
N PHE A 79 -3.55 -4.84 -1.31
CA PHE A 79 -2.97 -5.98 -2.02
C PHE A 79 -1.44 -5.96 -2.02
N GLU A 80 -0.83 -4.82 -2.36
CA GLU A 80 0.63 -4.68 -2.40
C GLU A 80 1.25 -4.86 -1.02
N LEU A 81 0.69 -4.19 -0.01
CA LEU A 81 1.14 -4.31 1.37
C LEU A 81 1.05 -5.77 1.83
N TYR A 82 0.00 -6.51 1.47
CA TYR A 82 -0.17 -7.91 1.87
C TYR A 82 0.99 -8.77 1.34
N LEU A 83 1.31 -8.60 0.05
CA LEU A 83 2.41 -9.33 -0.58
C LEU A 83 3.77 -8.97 0.03
N ILE A 84 3.99 -7.68 0.31
CA ILE A 84 5.24 -7.20 0.94
C ILE A 84 5.36 -7.75 2.36
N SER A 85 4.30 -7.65 3.16
CA SER A 85 4.25 -8.14 4.55
C SER A 85 4.50 -9.63 4.60
N SER A 86 3.83 -10.41 3.75
CA SER A 86 4.03 -11.85 3.62
C SER A 86 5.47 -12.19 3.22
N HIS A 87 6.08 -11.39 2.34
CA HIS A 87 7.45 -11.62 1.90
C HIS A 87 8.51 -11.30 2.95
N VAL A 88 8.34 -10.17 3.63
CA VAL A 88 9.23 -9.73 4.71
C VAL A 88 9.16 -10.71 5.88
N HIS A 89 7.97 -11.19 6.23
CA HIS A 89 7.76 -12.20 7.27
C HIS A 89 8.41 -13.56 6.95
N SER A 90 8.28 -14.03 5.71
CA SER A 90 8.70 -15.39 5.33
C SER A 90 10.16 -15.55 4.92
N ASP A 91 10.90 -14.46 4.66
CA ASP A 91 12.26 -14.53 4.11
C ASP A 91 13.19 -13.47 4.73
N PRO A 92 14.18 -13.87 5.55
CA PRO A 92 15.15 -12.95 6.15
C PRO A 92 15.93 -12.11 5.12
N LYS A 93 16.17 -12.63 3.91
CA LYS A 93 16.79 -11.85 2.83
C LYS A 93 15.85 -10.77 2.30
N ALA A 94 14.54 -11.03 2.30
CA ALA A 94 13.55 -10.03 1.96
C ALA A 94 13.49 -8.92 3.00
N LEU A 95 13.55 -9.26 4.30
CA LEU A 95 13.65 -8.27 5.37
C LEU A 95 14.86 -7.33 5.18
N SER A 96 16.05 -7.88 4.95
CA SER A 96 17.26 -7.08 4.72
C SER A 96 17.12 -6.15 3.51
N LYS A 97 16.50 -6.63 2.42
CA LYS A 97 16.19 -5.81 1.24
C LYS A 97 15.18 -4.71 1.52
N TRP A 98 14.11 -5.02 2.25
CA TRP A 98 13.06 -4.07 2.63
C TRP A 98 13.62 -2.93 3.49
N LEU A 99 14.41 -3.26 4.51
CA LEU A 99 15.05 -2.26 5.36
C LEU A 99 16.04 -1.38 4.58
N GLY A 100 16.70 -1.92 3.54
CA GLY A 100 17.56 -1.16 2.65
C GLY A 100 16.83 -0.35 1.56
N GLN A 101 15.54 -0.58 1.31
CA GLN A 101 14.78 0.14 0.27
C GLN A 101 14.60 1.62 0.60
N ALA A 102 14.40 1.96 1.87
CA ALA A 102 14.24 3.36 2.30
C ALA A 102 15.43 4.24 1.86
N HIS A 103 16.65 3.70 1.90
CA HIS A 103 17.82 4.38 1.37
C HIS A 103 17.71 4.63 -0.16
N LYS A 104 17.29 3.62 -0.93
CA LYS A 104 17.16 3.76 -2.39
C LYS A 104 16.09 4.79 -2.75
N ASP A 105 14.94 4.73 -2.09
CA ASP A 105 13.83 5.65 -2.32
C ASP A 105 14.23 7.09 -1.97
N SER A 106 14.91 7.27 -0.82
CA SER A 106 15.47 8.54 -0.38
C SER A 106 16.46 9.12 -1.41
N LYS A 107 17.33 8.26 -1.95
CA LYS A 107 18.31 8.63 -2.99
C LYS A 107 17.65 9.05 -4.29
N ASP A 108 16.70 8.27 -4.80
CA ASP A 108 16.03 8.57 -6.07
C ASP A 108 15.26 9.90 -6.00
N VAL A 109 14.62 10.19 -4.87
CA VAL A 109 13.95 11.48 -4.63
C VAL A 109 14.96 12.62 -4.58
N LYS A 110 16.05 12.48 -3.82
CA LYS A 110 17.10 13.51 -3.71
C LYS A 110 17.79 13.76 -5.04
N ASP A 111 18.13 12.73 -5.81
CA ASP A 111 18.70 12.87 -7.15
C ASP A 111 17.79 13.68 -8.08
N GLY A 112 16.47 13.47 -7.98
CA GLY A 112 15.46 14.27 -8.66
C GLY A 112 15.51 15.75 -8.27
N PHE A 113 15.54 16.04 -6.96
CA PHE A 113 15.64 17.41 -6.44
C PHE A 113 16.94 18.08 -6.83
N ILE A 114 18.08 17.42 -6.64
CA ILE A 114 19.42 17.92 -7.01
C ILE A 114 19.46 18.27 -8.50
N THR A 115 18.94 17.38 -9.35
CA THR A 115 18.86 17.61 -10.80
C THR A 115 18.00 18.83 -11.12
N LEU A 116 16.85 18.97 -10.49
CA LEU A 116 15.95 20.11 -10.68
C LEU A 116 16.58 21.42 -10.20
N MET A 117 17.20 21.43 -9.02
CA MET A 117 17.87 22.60 -8.45
C MET A 117 19.00 23.10 -9.35
N ARG A 118 19.88 22.20 -9.80
CA ARG A 118 20.96 22.54 -10.74
C ARG A 118 20.41 23.16 -12.04
N LYS A 119 19.36 22.56 -12.61
CA LYS A 119 18.69 23.10 -13.81
C LYS A 119 18.07 24.49 -13.60
N LYS A 120 17.69 24.81 -12.36
CA LYS A 120 17.11 26.10 -11.98
C LYS A 120 18.14 27.11 -11.45
N GLY A 121 19.42 26.74 -11.40
CA GLY A 121 20.50 27.62 -10.91
C GLY A 121 20.58 27.74 -9.38
N PHE A 122 19.94 26.83 -8.64
CA PHE A 122 20.05 26.75 -7.18
C PHE A 122 21.21 25.82 -6.77
N ASP A 123 21.82 26.11 -5.62
CA ASP A 123 22.88 25.28 -5.02
C ASP A 123 22.29 24.06 -4.29
N PRO A 124 22.59 22.82 -4.71
CA PRO A 124 22.10 21.61 -4.06
C PRO A 124 22.99 21.10 -2.91
N LYS A 125 23.97 21.89 -2.42
CA LYS A 125 24.99 21.44 -1.44
C LYS A 125 24.43 20.60 -0.29
N GLU A 126 23.43 21.11 0.44
CA GLU A 126 22.85 20.42 1.61
C GLU A 126 22.29 19.04 1.26
N LEU A 127 21.66 18.89 0.09
CA LEU A 127 21.13 17.61 -0.37
C LEU A 127 22.24 16.62 -0.74
N ASN A 128 23.37 17.09 -1.29
CA ASN A 128 24.52 16.22 -1.57
C ASN A 128 25.16 15.75 -0.26
N GLU A 129 25.37 16.65 0.71
CA GLU A 129 25.95 16.30 2.01
C GLU A 129 25.08 15.28 2.76
N LEU A 130 23.74 15.45 2.73
CA LEU A 130 22.82 14.48 3.30
C LEU A 130 22.85 13.12 2.57
N GLN A 131 22.94 13.13 1.23
CA GLN A 131 23.07 11.90 0.44
C GLN A 131 24.37 11.15 0.75
N GLU A 132 25.49 11.87 0.87
CA GLU A 132 26.79 11.29 1.23
C GLU A 132 26.76 10.64 2.62
N PHE A 133 26.13 11.30 3.60
CA PHE A 133 25.93 10.74 4.93
C PHE A 133 25.10 9.45 4.90
N GLU A 134 23.97 9.44 4.19
CA GLU A 134 23.12 8.24 4.08
C GLU A 134 23.82 7.08 3.37
N ASP A 135 24.57 7.36 2.29
CA ASP A 135 25.36 6.35 1.56
C ASP A 135 26.43 5.73 2.49
N GLN A 136 27.07 6.54 3.36
CA GLN A 136 28.04 6.05 4.34
C GLN A 136 27.37 5.17 5.40
N VAL A 137 26.25 5.61 5.98
CA VAL A 137 25.50 4.84 6.99
C VAL A 137 25.07 3.48 6.43
N LEU A 138 24.61 3.43 5.18
CA LEU A 138 24.26 2.16 4.54
C LEU A 138 25.48 1.25 4.38
N ALA A 139 26.61 1.79 3.93
CA ALA A 139 27.84 1.01 3.71
C ALA A 139 28.38 0.37 5.00
N GLU A 140 28.12 0.98 6.16
CA GLU A 140 28.47 0.47 7.48
C GLU A 140 27.41 -0.49 8.06
N SER A 141 26.24 -0.62 7.41
CA SER A 141 25.11 -1.43 7.86
C SER A 141 25.11 -2.85 7.27
N PRO A 142 24.36 -3.81 7.87
CA PRO A 142 24.14 -5.13 7.28
C PRO A 142 23.07 -5.15 6.17
N PHE A 143 22.52 -3.99 5.79
CA PHE A 143 21.42 -3.88 4.84
C PHE A 143 21.93 -3.61 3.43
N THR A 144 21.11 -3.97 2.45
CA THR A 144 21.44 -3.75 1.03
C THR A 144 20.40 -2.85 0.38
N SER A 145 20.86 -1.75 -0.20
CA SER A 145 20.00 -0.85 -0.96
C SER A 145 19.68 -1.46 -2.32
N ASN A 146 18.63 -2.25 -2.34
CA ASN A 146 18.01 -2.75 -3.56
C ASN A 146 16.75 -1.92 -3.82
N GLY A 147 16.38 -1.74 -5.09
CA GLY A 147 15.13 -1.06 -5.43
C GLY A 147 13.89 -1.77 -4.90
N ALA A 148 12.74 -1.11 -5.05
CA ALA A 148 11.44 -1.64 -4.66
C ALA A 148 11.20 -3.07 -5.15
N PHE A 149 10.44 -3.84 -4.37
CA PHE A 149 10.06 -5.19 -4.79
C PHE A 149 9.21 -5.13 -6.05
N GLN A 150 9.49 -6.03 -6.99
CA GLN A 150 8.65 -6.22 -8.16
C GLN A 150 7.36 -6.92 -7.72
N ILE A 151 6.30 -6.14 -7.50
CA ILE A 151 5.01 -6.65 -6.99
C ILE A 151 4.48 -7.80 -7.86
N ARG A 152 4.63 -7.72 -9.19
CA ARG A 152 4.27 -8.82 -10.10
C ARG A 152 4.95 -10.13 -9.73
N ASN A 153 6.24 -10.09 -9.41
CA ASN A 153 7.01 -11.28 -9.05
C ASN A 153 6.57 -11.82 -7.68
N LEU A 154 6.20 -10.94 -6.75
CA LEU A 154 5.62 -11.35 -5.47
C LEU A 154 4.25 -12.00 -5.67
N ALA A 155 3.41 -11.41 -6.50
CA ALA A 155 2.10 -11.96 -6.84
C ALA A 155 2.23 -13.35 -7.48
N GLU A 156 3.17 -13.54 -8.41
CA GLU A 156 3.48 -14.86 -8.97
C GLU A 156 3.97 -15.83 -7.89
N LYS A 157 4.92 -15.41 -7.04
CA LYS A 157 5.46 -16.23 -5.94
C LYS A 157 4.38 -16.71 -4.97
N TYR A 158 3.40 -15.86 -4.66
CA TYR A 158 2.35 -16.16 -3.68
C TYR A 158 1.03 -16.63 -4.30
N GLY A 159 0.98 -16.83 -5.63
CA GLY A 159 -0.19 -17.39 -6.31
C GLY A 159 -1.33 -16.40 -6.60
N TYR A 160 -1.04 -15.10 -6.65
CA TYR A 160 -2.00 -14.01 -6.87
C TYR A 160 -1.75 -13.24 -8.18
N LEU A 161 -1.18 -13.91 -9.20
CA LEU A 161 -0.85 -13.26 -10.47
C LEU A 161 -2.10 -12.76 -11.23
N ASP A 162 -3.22 -13.48 -11.10
CA ASP A 162 -4.49 -13.07 -11.70
C ASP A 162 -5.06 -11.84 -11.00
N ASP A 163 -5.03 -11.81 -9.66
CA ASP A 163 -5.42 -10.64 -8.86
C ASP A 163 -4.55 -9.43 -9.21
N TYR A 164 -3.23 -9.61 -9.28
CA TYR A 164 -2.30 -8.57 -9.72
C TYR A 164 -2.70 -8.03 -11.09
N SER A 165 -2.95 -8.91 -12.06
CA SER A 165 -3.27 -8.54 -13.43
C SER A 165 -4.59 -7.76 -13.51
N PHE A 166 -5.59 -8.17 -12.73
CA PHE A 166 -6.87 -7.49 -12.62
C PHE A 166 -6.72 -6.11 -11.96
N ILE A 167 -6.19 -6.08 -10.73
CA ILE A 167 -6.04 -4.87 -9.91
C ILE A 167 -5.23 -3.83 -10.67
N TYR A 168 -4.05 -4.18 -11.19
CA TYR A 168 -3.19 -3.23 -11.88
C TYR A 168 -3.82 -2.70 -13.17
N LYS A 169 -4.48 -3.56 -13.95
CA LYS A 169 -5.16 -3.12 -15.18
C LYS A 169 -6.29 -2.15 -14.83
N LEU A 170 -7.13 -2.48 -13.86
CA LEU A 170 -8.25 -1.66 -13.42
C LEU A 170 -7.77 -0.33 -12.83
N SER A 171 -6.87 -0.37 -11.85
CA SER A 171 -6.25 0.80 -11.24
C SER A 171 -5.57 1.69 -12.29
N SER A 172 -4.91 1.14 -13.31
CA SER A 172 -4.30 1.95 -14.38
C SER A 172 -5.31 2.76 -15.18
N LYS A 173 -6.56 2.28 -15.31
CA LYS A 173 -7.63 2.98 -16.02
C LYS A 173 -8.34 3.99 -15.14
N LEU A 174 -8.53 3.66 -13.86
CA LEU A 174 -9.32 4.45 -12.92
C LEU A 174 -8.52 5.49 -12.14
N ILE A 175 -7.21 5.28 -11.90
CA ILE A 175 -6.40 6.24 -11.14
C ILE A 175 -5.86 7.33 -12.06
N HIS A 176 -5.33 6.95 -13.22
CA HIS A 176 -4.77 7.89 -14.19
C HIS A 176 -5.85 8.58 -15.04
N PRO A 177 -5.57 9.76 -15.61
CA PRO A 177 -6.48 10.46 -16.52
C PRO A 177 -6.56 9.77 -17.89
N THR A 178 -7.03 8.53 -17.91
CA THR A 178 -7.25 7.77 -19.15
C THR A 178 -8.55 8.21 -19.82
N SER A 179 -8.70 7.90 -21.12
CA SER A 179 -9.94 8.20 -21.84
C SER A 179 -11.17 7.56 -21.18
N MET A 180 -11.04 6.35 -20.62
CA MET A 180 -12.10 5.68 -19.86
C MET A 180 -12.53 6.51 -18.65
N LYS A 181 -11.57 7.01 -17.85
CA LYS A 181 -11.87 7.86 -16.69
C LYS A 181 -12.45 9.22 -17.10
N VAL A 182 -11.82 9.88 -18.06
CA VAL A 182 -12.17 11.27 -18.44
C VAL A 182 -13.49 11.33 -19.19
N MET A 183 -13.71 10.44 -20.15
CA MET A 183 -14.91 10.46 -21.00
C MET A 183 -16.05 9.60 -20.44
N GLY A 184 -15.71 8.55 -19.67
CA GLY A 184 -16.67 7.58 -19.13
C GLY A 184 -17.04 7.83 -17.67
N HIS A 185 -16.68 8.98 -17.08
CA HIS A 185 -16.88 9.26 -15.65
C HIS A 185 -18.31 9.01 -15.17
N GLU A 186 -19.30 9.56 -15.87
CA GLU A 186 -20.71 9.39 -15.51
C GLU A 186 -21.14 7.92 -15.63
N ALA A 187 -20.75 7.24 -16.72
CA ALA A 187 -21.05 5.82 -16.90
C ALA A 187 -20.43 4.93 -15.82
N LEU A 188 -19.21 5.26 -15.36
CA LEU A 188 -18.53 4.55 -14.26
C LEU A 188 -19.15 4.81 -12.90
N LYS A 189 -19.80 5.97 -12.72
CA LYS A 189 -20.56 6.28 -11.51
C LYS A 189 -21.92 5.59 -11.49
N GLU A 190 -22.61 5.54 -12.63
CA GLU A 190 -23.91 4.88 -12.77
C GLU A 190 -23.79 3.35 -12.64
N ASP A 191 -22.70 2.76 -13.13
CA ASP A 191 -22.43 1.33 -13.03
C ASP A 191 -21.65 0.96 -11.76
N SER A 192 -22.39 0.55 -10.73
CA SER A 192 -21.82 0.12 -9.45
C SER A 192 -21.07 -1.21 -9.50
N SER A 193 -21.14 -1.97 -10.61
CA SER A 193 -20.52 -3.30 -10.70
C SER A 193 -19.00 -3.25 -10.53
N TYR A 194 -18.35 -2.21 -11.05
CA TYR A 194 -16.91 -1.99 -10.89
C TYR A 194 -16.54 -1.78 -9.42
N LEU A 195 -17.29 -0.91 -8.73
CA LEU A 195 -17.04 -0.61 -7.33
C LEU A 195 -17.27 -1.84 -6.46
N ILE A 196 -18.38 -2.55 -6.66
CA ILE A 196 -18.68 -3.79 -5.94
C ILE A 196 -17.57 -4.82 -6.13
N THR A 197 -17.08 -5.00 -7.36
CA THR A 197 -15.99 -5.93 -7.65
C THR A 197 -14.70 -5.53 -6.93
N VAL A 198 -14.36 -4.23 -6.94
CA VAL A 198 -13.20 -3.70 -6.21
C VAL A 198 -13.32 -3.96 -4.71
N LEU A 199 -14.47 -3.67 -4.12
CA LEU A 199 -14.73 -3.90 -2.70
C LEU A 199 -14.66 -5.38 -2.32
N GLN A 200 -15.12 -6.29 -3.19
CA GLN A 200 -15.00 -7.73 -2.99
C GLN A 200 -13.54 -8.20 -2.99
N VAL A 201 -12.71 -7.68 -3.90
CA VAL A 201 -11.27 -7.95 -3.90
C VAL A 201 -10.61 -7.39 -2.63
N GLY A 202 -11.02 -6.18 -2.20
CA GLY A 202 -10.59 -5.60 -0.93
C GLY A 202 -10.94 -6.48 0.27
N ALA A 203 -12.17 -7.01 0.31
CA ALA A 203 -12.64 -7.93 1.35
C ALA A 203 -11.80 -9.21 1.42
N TYR A 204 -11.44 -9.77 0.26
CA TYR A 204 -10.60 -10.95 0.16
C TYR A 204 -9.21 -10.70 0.74
N PHE A 205 -8.53 -9.62 0.32
CA PHE A 205 -7.19 -9.32 0.85
C PHE A 205 -7.21 -8.86 2.30
N ASN A 206 -8.31 -8.26 2.76
CA ASN A 206 -8.53 -7.98 4.18
C ASN A 206 -8.58 -9.29 5.00
N TYR A 207 -9.32 -10.30 4.54
CA TYR A 207 -9.31 -11.63 5.18
C TYR A 207 -7.91 -12.26 5.19
N LYS A 208 -7.21 -12.22 4.05
CA LYS A 208 -5.82 -12.70 3.97
C LYS A 208 -4.87 -12.01 4.93
N TYR A 209 -5.07 -10.72 5.16
CA TYR A 209 -4.31 -9.97 6.13
C TYR A 209 -4.53 -10.45 7.56
N ARG A 210 -5.76 -10.76 7.96
CA ARG A 210 -6.04 -11.33 9.28
C ARG A 210 -5.35 -12.67 9.49
N GLU A 211 -5.29 -13.52 8.46
CA GLU A 211 -4.54 -14.78 8.53
C GLU A 211 -3.05 -14.50 8.81
N LEU A 212 -2.45 -13.53 8.10
CA LEU A 212 -1.06 -13.13 8.30
C LEU A 212 -0.83 -12.54 9.70
N ILE A 213 -1.71 -11.67 10.19
CA ILE A 213 -1.59 -11.06 11.53
C ILE A 213 -1.53 -12.15 12.60
N ARG A 214 -2.42 -13.14 12.52
CA ARG A 214 -2.46 -14.25 13.48
C ARG A 214 -1.18 -15.08 13.44
N ASP A 215 -0.68 -15.37 12.25
CA ASP A 215 0.59 -16.10 12.08
C ASP A 215 1.75 -15.32 12.71
N VAL A 216 1.90 -14.04 12.39
CA VAL A 216 2.94 -13.16 12.94
C VAL A 216 2.86 -13.10 14.47
N VAL A 217 1.70 -12.77 15.02
CA VAL A 217 1.52 -12.63 16.48
C VAL A 217 1.79 -13.95 17.20
N SER A 218 1.43 -15.10 16.62
CA SER A 218 1.70 -16.41 17.22
C SER A 218 3.18 -16.78 17.31
N GLN A 219 4.03 -16.13 16.51
CA GLN A 219 5.48 -16.32 16.49
C GLN A 219 6.21 -15.27 17.34
N THR A 220 5.56 -14.14 17.65
CA THR A 220 6.09 -13.07 18.51
C THR A 220 5.86 -13.35 20.00
N ALA A 221 4.82 -14.11 20.36
CA ALA A 221 4.45 -14.46 21.74
C ALA A 221 5.30 -15.62 22.30
#